data_AF-A0A1Y0GXX5-F1
#
_entry.id   AF-A0A1Y0GXX5-F1
#
_cell.length_a   1.000
_cell.length_b   1.000
_cell.length_c   1.000
_cell.angle_alpha   90.00
_cell.angle_beta   90.00
_cell.angle_gamma   90.00
#
_symmetry.space_group_name_H-M   'P 1'
#
loop_
_entity.id
_entity.type
_entity.pdbx_description
1 polymer ?
#
loop_
_entity_poly.entity_id
_entity_poly.type
_entity_poly.pdbx_seq_one_letter_code
_entity_poly.pdbx_strand_id
1 'polypeptide(L)'
;MEEHPKLAEETDPEPTEQSEVFEPDSPEKVEQAERILREANLARVRGNATVADRLLKEAQEMAPNSAVVLEAIGDDLVKNGQFRKAKEAYQRAMKLDPESKSIETKYGEMVLKVDLFIDPFTMQDQFSGYASPKIAIGLTIICPGLGQMAVERYVKGGIMMALYIGSLVGVSFVRGGFGFLTGKAPFEPLAGVLLMVAAATFLWALVDLGSIKNKAPKRIDPPAPPTEWMNR
;
A
#
# COMPACT_ATOMS: atom_id res chain seq x y z
N MET A 1 44.78 24.62 6.28
CA MET A 1 44.02 23.36 6.34
C MET A 1 42.61 23.76 6.70
N GLU A 2 41.73 23.62 5.71
CA GLU A 2 40.38 24.17 5.69
C GLU A 2 39.50 23.48 6.75
N GLU A 3 38.89 24.27 7.63
CA GLU A 3 37.81 23.79 8.50
C GLU A 3 36.56 23.60 7.65
N HIS A 4 36.24 22.35 7.33
CA HIS A 4 34.98 21.99 6.73
C HIS A 4 33.84 22.26 7.73
N PRO A 5 32.83 23.08 7.39
CA PRO A 5 31.67 23.29 8.22
C PRO A 5 30.85 21.99 8.26
N LYS A 6 30.64 21.44 9.45
CA LYS A 6 29.72 20.32 9.68
C LYS A 6 28.34 20.73 9.17
N LEU A 7 27.89 20.06 8.10
CA LEU A 7 26.51 20.15 7.63
C LEU A 7 25.59 19.82 8.80
N ALA A 8 24.70 20.75 9.13
CA ALA A 8 23.56 20.50 9.97
C ALA A 8 22.73 19.41 9.28
N GLU A 9 22.68 18.24 9.91
CA GLU A 9 21.79 17.16 9.57
C GLU A 9 20.37 17.66 9.88
N GLU A 10 19.74 18.19 8.84
CA GLU A 10 18.34 18.64 8.84
C GLU A 10 17.49 17.37 9.02
N THR A 11 17.28 16.98 10.27
CA THR A 11 16.36 15.91 10.64
C THR A 11 14.97 16.36 10.22
N ASP A 12 14.52 15.84 9.07
CA ASP A 12 13.13 15.88 8.65
C ASP A 12 12.25 15.51 9.88
N PRO A 13 11.21 16.30 10.20
CA PRO A 13 10.35 15.98 11.32
C PRO A 13 9.73 14.61 11.08
N GLU A 14 10.02 13.66 11.97
CA GLU A 14 9.30 12.40 12.07
C GLU A 14 7.80 12.71 11.93
N PRO A 15 7.06 11.97 11.07
CA PRO A 15 5.62 12.07 11.03
C PRO A 15 5.15 11.93 12.46
N THR A 16 4.52 12.98 12.97
CA THR A 16 4.05 13.04 14.34
C THR A 16 2.99 11.95 14.45
N GLU A 17 3.40 10.74 14.88
CA GLU A 17 2.51 9.79 15.51
C GLU A 17 1.94 10.57 16.67
N GLN A 18 0.80 11.21 16.43
CA GLN A 18 -0.11 11.59 17.49
C GLN A 18 -0.35 10.28 18.22
N SER A 19 0.34 10.13 19.35
CA SER A 19 0.15 9.03 20.26
C SER A 19 -1.30 9.13 20.70
N GLU A 20 -2.19 8.43 19.99
CA GLU A 20 -3.48 8.02 20.55
C GLU A 20 -3.12 7.36 21.87
N VAL A 21 -3.29 8.10 22.97
CA VAL A 21 -3.10 7.60 24.32
C VAL A 21 -4.26 6.62 24.52
N PHE A 22 -4.01 5.35 24.21
CA PHE A 22 -4.97 4.29 24.48
C PHE A 22 -5.02 4.10 25.98
N GLU A 23 -5.96 4.76 26.64
CA GLU A 23 -6.21 4.53 28.06
C GLU A 23 -6.74 3.09 28.21
N PRO A 24 -6.05 2.23 28.99
CA PRO A 24 -6.51 0.87 29.22
C PRO A 24 -7.86 0.91 29.95
N ASP A 25 -8.77 0.04 29.55
CA ASP A 25 -10.08 -0.06 30.18
C ASP A 25 -9.97 -0.44 31.67
N SER A 26 -10.99 -0.08 32.44
CA SER A 26 -11.09 -0.50 33.85
C SER A 26 -10.88 -2.01 34.00
N PRO A 27 -10.07 -2.48 34.96
CA PRO A 27 -9.78 -3.91 35.16
C PRO A 27 -11.05 -4.77 35.27
N GLU A 28 -12.12 -4.25 35.87
CA GLU A 28 -13.40 -4.96 36.00
C GLU A 28 -14.08 -5.19 34.64
N LYS A 29 -13.98 -4.21 33.72
CA LYS A 29 -14.53 -4.31 32.36
C LYS A 29 -13.69 -5.24 31.50
N VAL A 30 -12.36 -5.19 31.65
CA VAL A 30 -11.44 -6.11 30.98
C VAL A 30 -11.74 -7.55 31.38
N GLU A 31 -11.90 -7.82 32.68
CA GLU A 31 -12.23 -9.17 33.16
C GLU A 31 -13.60 -9.66 32.65
N GLN A 32 -14.59 -8.76 32.60
CA GLN A 32 -15.91 -9.06 32.00
C GLN A 32 -15.79 -9.39 30.51
N ALA A 33 -15.07 -8.58 29.74
CA ALA A 33 -14.84 -8.80 28.32
C ALA A 33 -14.08 -10.11 28.07
N GLU A 34 -13.08 -10.44 28.88
CA GLU A 34 -12.38 -11.72 28.79
C GLU A 34 -13.27 -12.92 29.11
N ARG A 35 -14.19 -12.80 30.07
CA ARG A 35 -15.20 -13.85 30.31
C ARG A 35 -16.05 -14.08 29.07
N ILE A 36 -16.53 -13.00 28.45
CA ILE A 36 -17.32 -13.06 27.21
C ILE A 36 -16.49 -13.68 26.06
N LEU A 37 -15.21 -13.34 25.94
CA LEU A 37 -14.30 -13.94 24.95
C LEU A 37 -14.10 -15.44 25.15
N ARG A 38 -13.98 -15.89 26.41
CA ARG A 38 -13.88 -17.33 26.72
C ARG A 38 -15.15 -18.05 26.24
N GLU A 39 -16.32 -17.48 26.46
CA GLU A 39 -17.58 -18.02 25.94
C GLU A 39 -17.65 -17.99 24.41
N ALA A 40 -17.19 -16.91 23.78
CA ALA A 40 -17.11 -16.80 22.32
C ALA A 40 -16.25 -17.93 21.74
N ASN A 41 -15.08 -18.18 22.32
CA ASN A 41 -14.19 -19.26 21.89
C ASN A 41 -14.82 -20.64 22.09
N LEU A 42 -15.53 -20.88 23.19
CA LEU A 42 -16.29 -22.12 23.39
C LEU A 42 -17.38 -22.28 22.32
N ALA A 43 -18.08 -21.20 21.95
CA ALA A 43 -19.06 -21.23 20.87
C ALA A 43 -18.41 -21.53 19.51
N ARG A 44 -17.22 -20.98 19.21
CA ARG A 44 -16.45 -21.31 17.99
C ARG A 44 -16.09 -22.80 17.92
N VAL A 45 -15.59 -23.37 19.02
CA VAL A 45 -15.22 -24.79 19.10
C VAL A 45 -16.43 -25.70 18.91
N ARG A 46 -17.61 -25.27 19.37
CA ARG A 46 -18.89 -25.97 19.15
C ARG A 46 -19.46 -25.80 17.74
N GLY A 47 -18.76 -25.11 16.84
CA GLY A 47 -19.20 -24.85 15.47
C GLY A 47 -20.26 -23.76 15.33
N ASN A 48 -20.58 -23.04 16.42
CA ASN A 48 -21.59 -21.99 16.40
C ASN A 48 -20.94 -20.61 16.17
N ALA A 49 -20.51 -20.38 14.93
CA ALA A 49 -19.81 -19.15 14.54
C ALA A 49 -20.65 -17.88 14.76
N THR A 50 -21.96 -17.93 14.51
CA THR A 50 -22.84 -16.76 14.66
C THR A 50 -22.94 -16.28 16.11
N VAL A 51 -23.00 -17.22 17.06
CA VAL A 51 -22.98 -16.88 18.49
C VAL A 51 -21.62 -16.35 18.91
N ALA A 52 -20.53 -16.93 18.41
CA ALA A 52 -19.19 -16.46 18.69
C ALA A 52 -18.95 -15.02 18.21
N ASP A 53 -19.39 -14.69 16.99
CA ASP A 53 -19.21 -13.35 16.42
C ASP A 53 -20.02 -12.29 17.20
N ARG A 54 -21.21 -12.68 17.68
CA ARG A 54 -22.02 -11.80 18.55
C ARG A 54 -21.30 -11.55 19.89
N LEU A 55 -20.80 -12.60 20.53
CA LEU A 55 -20.07 -12.48 21.80
C LEU A 55 -18.75 -11.70 21.62
N LEU A 56 -18.07 -11.84 20.48
CA LEU A 56 -16.87 -11.06 20.18
C LEU A 56 -17.19 -9.56 20.10
N LYS A 57 -18.32 -9.18 19.48
CA LYS A 57 -18.78 -7.78 19.45
C LYS A 57 -19.13 -7.26 20.84
N GLU A 58 -19.79 -8.08 21.65
CA GLU A 58 -20.12 -7.71 23.04
C GLU A 58 -18.86 -7.50 23.88
N ALA A 59 -17.83 -8.35 23.71
CA ALA A 59 -16.54 -8.16 24.35
C ALA A 59 -15.84 -6.87 23.89
N GLN A 60 -15.93 -6.54 22.59
CA GLN A 60 -15.41 -5.29 22.03
C GLN A 60 -16.12 -4.06 22.59
N GLU A 61 -17.44 -4.10 22.76
CA GLU A 61 -18.20 -3.01 23.37
C GLU A 61 -17.89 -2.86 24.87
N MET A 62 -17.59 -3.97 25.54
CA MET A 62 -17.30 -3.98 26.98
C MET A 62 -15.91 -3.41 27.30
N ALA A 63 -14.89 -3.83 26.54
CA ALA A 63 -13.51 -3.38 26.72
C ALA A 63 -12.81 -3.17 25.36
N PRO A 64 -13.05 -2.03 24.67
CA PRO A 64 -12.48 -1.74 23.36
C PRO A 64 -10.95 -1.61 23.36
N ASN A 65 -10.35 -1.27 24.50
CA ASN A 65 -8.92 -1.11 24.73
C ASN A 65 -8.33 -2.25 25.56
N SER A 66 -8.95 -3.43 25.56
CA SER A 66 -8.32 -4.65 26.08
C SER A 66 -7.42 -5.27 25.02
N ALA A 67 -6.15 -5.53 25.37
CA ALA A 67 -5.19 -6.16 24.46
C ALA A 67 -5.68 -7.54 23.96
N VAL A 68 -6.31 -8.33 24.84
CA VAL A 68 -6.85 -9.66 24.51
C VAL A 68 -8.06 -9.56 23.57
N VAL A 69 -8.91 -8.56 23.76
CA VAL A 69 -10.06 -8.29 22.87
C VAL A 69 -9.59 -7.83 21.49
N LEU A 70 -8.62 -6.93 21.44
CA LEU A 70 -8.00 -6.47 20.19
C LEU A 70 -7.27 -7.60 19.45
N GLU A 71 -6.61 -8.50 20.17
CA GLU A 71 -6.03 -9.72 19.60
C GLU A 71 -7.11 -10.60 18.97
N ALA A 72 -8.22 -10.85 19.66
CA ALA A 72 -9.32 -11.67 19.15
C ALA A 72 -10.00 -11.05 17.91
N ILE A 73 -10.14 -9.72 17.89
CA ILE A 73 -10.61 -8.97 16.72
C ILE A 73 -9.61 -9.12 15.56
N GLY A 74 -8.32 -9.00 15.83
CA GLY A 74 -7.25 -9.23 14.85
C GLY A 74 -7.36 -10.63 14.24
N ASP A 75 -7.51 -11.67 15.05
CA ASP A 75 -7.63 -13.06 14.58
C ASP A 75 -8.85 -13.24 13.67
N ASP A 76 -9.96 -12.58 13.98
CA ASP A 76 -11.17 -12.63 13.16
C ASP A 76 -11.02 -11.87 11.85
N LEU A 77 -10.38 -10.70 11.88
CA LEU A 77 -10.03 -9.93 10.69
C LEU A 77 -9.12 -10.71 9.74
N VAL A 78 -8.15 -11.47 10.27
CA VAL A 78 -7.30 -12.36 9.47
C VAL A 78 -8.12 -13.45 8.77
N LYS A 79 -9.06 -14.08 9.48
CA LYS A 79 -9.95 -15.09 8.89
C LYS A 79 -10.82 -14.53 7.77
N ASN A 80 -11.21 -13.26 7.90
CA ASN A 80 -11.98 -12.53 6.89
C ASN A 80 -11.12 -11.90 5.78
N GLY A 81 -9.80 -12.17 5.76
CA GLY A 81 -8.86 -11.66 4.75
C GLY A 81 -8.53 -10.16 4.88
N GLN A 82 -8.96 -9.51 5.96
CA GLN A 82 -8.76 -8.07 6.20
C GLN A 82 -7.42 -7.80 6.89
N PHE A 83 -6.30 -8.16 6.23
CA PHE A 83 -4.96 -8.16 6.84
C PHE A 83 -4.50 -6.79 7.34
N ARG A 84 -4.87 -5.69 6.66
CA ARG A 84 -4.47 -4.33 7.08
C ARG A 84 -5.14 -3.91 8.39
N LYS A 85 -6.45 -4.16 8.52
CA LYS A 85 -7.17 -3.90 9.77
C LYS A 85 -6.69 -4.83 10.89
N ALA A 86 -6.34 -6.07 10.56
CA ALA A 86 -5.74 -6.97 11.54
C ALA A 86 -4.40 -6.44 12.05
N LYS A 87 -3.53 -5.91 11.17
CA LYS A 87 -2.27 -5.26 11.55
C LYS A 87 -2.51 -4.10 12.52
N GLU A 88 -3.47 -3.23 12.23
CA GLU A 88 -3.83 -2.10 13.11
C GLU A 88 -4.34 -2.57 14.49
N ALA A 89 -5.20 -3.60 14.50
CA ALA A 89 -5.72 -4.18 15.75
C ALA A 89 -4.58 -4.78 16.60
N TYR A 90 -3.67 -5.54 15.99
CA TYR A 90 -2.50 -6.09 16.70
C TYR A 90 -1.52 -5.02 17.14
N GLN A 91 -1.32 -3.95 16.35
CA GLN A 91 -0.48 -2.83 16.73
C GLN A 91 -1.01 -2.14 17.99
N ARG A 92 -2.33 -1.91 18.07
CA ARG A 92 -2.99 -1.38 19.26
C ARG A 92 -2.87 -2.32 20.44
N ALA A 93 -3.11 -3.61 20.22
CA ALA A 93 -2.95 -4.63 21.25
C ALA A 93 -1.51 -4.68 21.81
N MET A 94 -0.50 -4.55 20.95
CA MET A 94 0.92 -4.54 21.32
C MET A 94 1.32 -3.28 22.11
N LYS A 95 0.68 -2.14 21.83
CA LYS A 95 0.89 -0.90 22.61
C LYS A 95 0.30 -1.01 24.02
N LEU A 96 -0.78 -1.77 24.19
CA LEU A 96 -1.47 -1.97 25.47
C LEU A 96 -0.84 -3.07 26.32
N ASP A 97 -0.36 -4.15 25.69
CA ASP A 97 0.38 -5.22 26.34
C ASP A 97 1.67 -5.54 25.56
N PRO A 98 2.77 -4.83 25.84
CA PRO A 98 4.05 -5.04 25.19
C PRO A 98 4.75 -6.36 25.57
N GLU A 99 4.34 -7.02 26.67
CA GLU A 99 4.97 -8.25 27.14
C GLU A 99 4.39 -9.52 26.49
N SER A 100 3.28 -9.38 25.76
CA SER A 100 2.63 -10.48 25.06
C SER A 100 3.36 -10.90 23.80
N LYS A 101 4.13 -11.98 23.91
CA LYS A 101 4.78 -12.66 22.77
C LYS A 101 3.79 -13.13 21.69
N SER A 102 2.54 -13.45 22.07
CA SER A 102 1.50 -13.86 21.12
C SER A 102 1.18 -12.71 20.17
N ILE A 103 0.91 -11.53 20.74
CA ILE A 103 0.57 -10.33 19.98
C ILE A 103 1.74 -9.88 19.13
N GLU A 104 2.97 -9.88 19.67
CA GLU A 104 4.18 -9.54 18.92
C GLU A 104 4.36 -10.44 17.67
N THR A 105 4.19 -11.75 17.84
CA THR A 105 4.31 -12.72 16.75
C THR A 105 3.23 -12.49 15.68
N LYS A 106 1.98 -12.32 16.11
CA LYS A 106 0.84 -12.08 15.21
C LYS A 106 0.98 -10.75 14.46
N TYR A 107 1.44 -9.70 15.14
CA TYR A 107 1.73 -8.41 14.52
C TYR A 107 2.83 -8.55 13.46
N GLY A 108 3.96 -9.18 13.80
CA GLY A 108 5.05 -9.41 12.86
C GLY A 108 4.61 -10.21 11.63
N GLU A 109 3.82 -11.27 11.82
CA GLU A 109 3.25 -12.05 10.71
C GLU A 109 2.34 -11.18 9.81
N MET A 110 1.52 -10.32 10.41
CA MET A 110 0.65 -9.42 9.66
C MET A 110 1.40 -8.32 8.94
N VAL A 111 2.47 -7.78 9.52
CA VAL A 111 3.35 -6.80 8.84
C VAL A 111 3.90 -7.41 7.55
N LEU A 112 4.45 -8.62 7.64
CA LEU A 112 4.96 -9.33 6.47
C LEU A 112 3.86 -9.59 5.44
N LYS A 113 2.70 -10.08 5.86
CA LYS A 113 1.57 -10.35 4.96
C LYS A 113 1.06 -9.08 4.28
N VAL A 114 0.94 -7.96 4.99
CA VAL A 114 0.49 -6.69 4.40
C VAL A 114 1.51 -6.17 3.38
N ASP A 115 2.80 -6.32 3.64
CA ASP A 115 3.85 -5.89 2.71
C ASP A 115 3.97 -6.82 1.49
N LEU A 116 3.73 -8.12 1.66
CA LEU A 116 3.73 -9.13 0.59
C LEU A 116 2.46 -9.08 -0.27
N PHE A 117 1.30 -8.84 0.34
CA PHE A 117 0.01 -8.74 -0.34
C PHE A 117 -0.34 -7.27 -0.58
N ILE A 118 0.30 -6.70 -1.60
CA ILE A 118 -0.21 -5.48 -2.24
C ILE A 118 -1.51 -5.86 -2.94
N ASP A 119 -2.65 -5.64 -2.28
CA ASP A 119 -3.97 -5.83 -2.87
C ASP A 119 -4.15 -4.83 -4.03
N PRO A 120 -4.17 -5.29 -5.30
CA PRO A 120 -4.29 -4.40 -6.46
C PRO A 120 -5.56 -3.55 -6.41
N PHE A 121 -6.59 -4.01 -5.70
CA PHE A 121 -7.88 -3.33 -5.58
C PHE A 121 -7.80 -2.09 -4.68
N THR A 122 -6.88 -2.07 -3.71
CA THR A 122 -6.64 -0.91 -2.82
C THR A 122 -5.60 0.07 -3.38
N MET A 123 -4.93 -0.26 -4.48
CA MET A 123 -4.14 0.72 -5.24
C MET A 123 -5.01 1.88 -5.76
N GLN A 124 -6.31 1.67 -5.99
CA GLN A 124 -7.19 2.72 -6.52
C GLN A 124 -7.32 3.94 -5.57
N ASP A 125 -7.36 3.71 -4.25
CA ASP A 125 -7.70 4.76 -3.27
C ASP A 125 -6.45 5.53 -2.79
N GLN A 126 -5.31 4.85 -2.68
CA GLN A 126 -4.03 5.51 -2.40
C GLN A 126 -3.40 6.17 -3.64
N PHE A 127 -3.74 5.78 -4.88
CA PHE A 127 -3.12 6.42 -6.06
C PHE A 127 -3.77 7.75 -6.47
N SER A 128 -4.96 8.09 -5.95
CA SER A 128 -5.60 9.41 -6.16
C SER A 128 -4.71 10.57 -5.67
N GLY A 129 -3.87 10.32 -4.65
CA GLY A 129 -2.95 11.31 -4.08
C GLY A 129 -1.46 11.13 -4.43
N TYR A 130 -1.08 10.04 -5.09
CA TYR A 130 0.32 9.67 -5.33
C TYR A 130 0.65 9.50 -6.82
N ALA A 131 0.38 10.54 -7.61
CA ALA A 131 1.16 10.80 -8.83
C ALA A 131 2.63 11.17 -8.48
N SER A 132 3.28 10.35 -7.64
CA SER A 132 4.68 10.51 -7.25
C SER A 132 5.56 10.02 -8.40
N PRO A 133 6.56 10.80 -8.83
CA PRO A 133 7.49 10.43 -9.90
C PRO A 133 8.09 9.02 -9.74
N LYS A 134 8.30 8.56 -8.50
CA LYS A 134 8.85 7.22 -8.19
C LYS A 134 7.97 6.07 -8.67
N ILE A 135 6.65 6.22 -8.59
CA ILE A 135 5.69 5.19 -9.00
C ILE A 135 5.53 5.19 -10.52
N ALA A 136 5.52 6.37 -11.14
CA ALA A 136 5.51 6.49 -12.59
C ALA A 136 6.80 5.91 -13.22
N ILE A 137 7.95 6.02 -12.54
CA ILE A 137 9.20 5.37 -12.94
C ILE A 137 9.05 3.85 -12.85
N GLY A 138 8.52 3.32 -11.74
CA GLY A 138 8.23 1.89 -11.57
C GLY A 138 7.32 1.33 -12.67
N LEU A 139 6.25 2.04 -13.02
CA LEU A 139 5.33 1.66 -14.09
C LEU A 139 5.98 1.70 -15.48
N THR A 140 6.88 2.66 -15.72
CA THR A 140 7.63 2.77 -17.00
C THR A 140 8.63 1.63 -17.16
N ILE A 141 9.22 1.14 -16.06
CA ILE A 141 10.13 -0.01 -16.06
C ILE A 141 9.41 -1.29 -16.51
N ILE A 142 8.13 -1.45 -16.16
CA ILE A 142 7.32 -2.60 -16.58
C ILE A 142 6.94 -2.50 -18.06
N CYS A 143 6.38 -1.36 -18.48
CA CYS A 143 6.04 -1.12 -19.87
C CYS A 143 6.07 0.40 -20.16
N PRO A 144 6.82 0.84 -21.19
CA PRO A 144 6.86 2.25 -21.55
C PRO A 144 5.46 2.72 -21.99
N GLY A 145 5.01 3.85 -21.42
CA GLY A 145 3.68 4.41 -21.64
C GLY A 145 2.74 4.29 -20.43
N LEU A 146 2.91 3.28 -19.57
CA LEU A 146 2.09 3.12 -18.35
C LEU A 146 2.33 4.25 -17.34
N GLY A 147 3.59 4.67 -17.17
CA GLY A 147 3.94 5.78 -16.28
C GLY A 147 3.30 7.10 -16.72
N GLN A 148 3.15 7.31 -18.02
CA GLN A 148 2.57 8.53 -18.60
C GLN A 148 1.04 8.53 -18.48
N MET A 149 0.41 7.35 -18.52
CA MET A 149 -1.01 7.20 -18.22
C MET A 149 -1.30 7.46 -16.73
N ALA A 150 -0.39 7.10 -15.83
CA ALA A 150 -0.49 7.42 -14.40
C ALA A 150 -0.35 8.93 -14.12
N VAL A 151 0.28 9.70 -15.01
CA VAL A 151 0.38 11.17 -14.92
C VAL A 151 -0.67 11.88 -15.80
N GLU A 152 -1.79 11.22 -16.07
CA GLU A 152 -2.93 11.71 -16.87
C GLU A 152 -2.58 12.14 -18.31
N ARG A 153 -1.38 11.79 -18.83
CA ARG A 153 -0.95 12.06 -20.21
C ARG A 153 -1.29 10.89 -21.12
N TYR A 154 -2.56 10.52 -21.16
CA TYR A 154 -3.04 9.31 -21.81
C TYR A 154 -2.69 9.19 -23.30
N VAL A 155 -2.76 10.29 -24.06
CA VAL A 155 -2.44 10.28 -25.50
C VAL A 155 -0.97 9.93 -25.74
N LYS A 156 -0.06 10.54 -24.98
CA LYS A 156 1.39 10.26 -25.10
C LYS A 156 1.72 8.85 -24.62
N GLY A 157 1.14 8.43 -23.49
CA GLY A 157 1.33 7.07 -22.95
C GLY A 157 0.82 6.00 -23.92
N GLY A 158 -0.36 6.20 -24.52
CA GLY A 158 -0.91 5.31 -25.52
C GLY A 158 -0.04 5.19 -26.78
N ILE A 159 0.51 6.30 -27.28
CA ILE A 159 1.43 6.30 -28.43
C ILE A 159 2.72 5.53 -28.10
N MET A 160 3.33 5.80 -26.95
CA MET A 160 4.55 5.10 -26.52
C MET A 160 4.33 3.59 -26.38
N MET A 161 3.21 3.20 -25.76
CA MET A 161 2.84 1.80 -25.56
C MET A 161 2.56 1.11 -26.91
N ALA A 162 1.83 1.76 -27.82
CA ALA A 162 1.53 1.23 -29.14
C ALA A 162 2.81 1.03 -29.99
N LEU A 163 3.74 1.98 -29.95
CA LEU A 163 5.02 1.86 -30.66
C LEU A 163 5.90 0.75 -30.07
N TYR A 164 5.95 0.63 -28.75
CA TYR A 164 6.75 -0.40 -28.08
C TYR A 164 6.19 -1.81 -28.34
N ILE A 165 4.89 -2.03 -28.07
CA ILE A 165 4.22 -3.31 -28.30
C ILE A 165 4.22 -3.65 -29.79
N GLY A 166 3.91 -2.67 -30.65
CA GLY A 166 3.93 -2.86 -32.10
C GLY A 166 5.30 -3.28 -32.62
N SER A 167 6.37 -2.74 -32.04
CA SER A 167 7.72 -3.14 -32.40
C SER A 167 8.08 -4.56 -31.94
N LEU A 168 7.71 -4.94 -30.71
CA LEU A 168 7.91 -6.30 -30.19
C LEU A 168 7.11 -7.36 -30.96
N VAL A 169 5.85 -7.04 -31.27
CA VAL A 169 4.99 -7.89 -32.11
C VAL A 169 5.58 -7.97 -33.51
N GLY A 170 6.05 -6.86 -34.07
CA GLY A 170 6.72 -6.82 -35.38
C GLY A 170 7.92 -7.78 -35.45
N VAL A 171 8.76 -7.83 -34.41
CA VAL A 171 9.88 -8.79 -34.34
C VAL A 171 9.39 -10.23 -34.46
N SER A 172 8.23 -10.57 -33.89
CA SER A 172 7.66 -11.92 -33.96
C SER A 172 7.25 -12.35 -35.38
N PHE A 173 6.99 -11.39 -36.28
CA PHE A 173 6.68 -11.66 -37.70
C PHE A 173 7.91 -11.65 -38.61
N VAL A 174 9.06 -11.17 -38.13
CA VAL A 174 10.32 -11.26 -38.88
C VAL A 174 10.84 -12.69 -38.83
N ARG A 175 11.48 -13.12 -39.92
CA ARG A 175 12.06 -14.46 -40.02
C ARG A 175 13.05 -14.70 -38.87
N GLY A 176 12.93 -15.84 -38.18
CA GLY A 176 13.76 -16.12 -37.01
C GLY A 176 13.37 -15.38 -35.72
N GLY A 177 12.48 -14.39 -35.78
CA GLY A 177 11.88 -13.73 -34.61
C GLY A 177 12.88 -13.23 -33.57
N PHE A 178 12.63 -13.53 -32.30
CA PHE A 178 13.60 -13.32 -31.21
C PHE A 178 14.71 -14.38 -31.16
N GLY A 179 14.70 -15.35 -32.08
CA GLY A 179 15.64 -16.47 -32.12
C GLY A 179 17.09 -16.05 -32.26
N PHE A 180 17.37 -14.91 -32.91
CA PHE A 180 18.74 -14.39 -33.04
C PHE A 180 19.34 -13.97 -31.70
N LEU A 181 18.53 -13.49 -30.74
CA LEU A 181 19.00 -13.15 -29.38
C LEU A 181 19.41 -14.39 -28.58
N THR A 182 18.82 -15.54 -28.90
CA THR A 182 19.10 -16.82 -28.25
C THR A 182 20.12 -17.68 -29.01
N GLY A 183 20.69 -17.17 -30.10
CA GLY A 183 21.60 -17.91 -30.97
C GLY A 183 20.94 -19.00 -31.83
N LYS A 184 19.60 -19.10 -31.82
CA LYS A 184 18.82 -20.12 -32.54
C LYS A 184 18.50 -19.76 -33.99
N ALA A 185 18.73 -18.51 -34.38
CA ALA A 185 18.50 -18.01 -35.74
C ALA A 185 19.61 -17.02 -36.13
N PRO A 186 19.92 -16.87 -37.43
CA PRO A 186 20.82 -15.81 -37.88
C PRO A 186 20.21 -14.42 -37.62
N PHE A 187 21.06 -13.41 -37.47
CA PHE A 187 20.62 -12.02 -37.29
C PHE A 187 19.90 -11.50 -38.52
N GLU A 188 18.67 -11.03 -38.35
CA GLU A 188 17.89 -10.35 -39.38
C GLU A 188 17.89 -8.83 -39.12
N PRO A 189 18.40 -7.99 -40.05
CA PRO A 189 18.54 -6.55 -39.84
C PRO A 189 17.24 -5.84 -39.46
N LEU A 190 16.11 -6.28 -40.03
CA LEU A 190 14.79 -5.71 -39.75
C LEU A 190 14.36 -5.94 -38.28
N ALA A 191 14.64 -7.12 -37.72
CA ALA A 191 14.37 -7.41 -36.32
C ALA A 191 15.24 -6.54 -35.40
N GLY A 192 16.50 -6.31 -35.79
CA GLY A 192 17.40 -5.39 -35.09
C GLY A 192 16.88 -3.95 -35.08
N VAL A 193 16.41 -3.43 -36.22
CA VAL A 193 15.81 -2.08 -36.33
C VAL A 193 14.58 -1.94 -35.44
N LEU A 194 13.69 -2.94 -35.42
CA LEU A 194 12.52 -2.94 -34.55
C LEU A 194 12.90 -2.93 -33.07
N LEU A 195 13.86 -3.76 -32.65
CA LEU A 195 14.36 -3.71 -31.26
C LEU A 195 14.99 -2.36 -30.92
N MET A 196 15.70 -1.72 -31.84
CA MET A 196 16.21 -0.37 -31.63
C MET A 196 15.09 0.66 -31.47
N VAL A 197 14.01 0.56 -32.25
CA VAL A 197 12.82 1.41 -32.08
C VAL A 197 12.19 1.18 -30.70
N ALA A 198 12.06 -0.07 -30.26
CA ALA A 198 11.54 -0.40 -28.93
C ALA A 198 12.43 0.20 -27.81
N ALA A 199 13.75 0.03 -27.92
CA ALA A 199 14.70 0.60 -26.97
C ALA A 199 14.67 2.14 -26.96
N ALA A 200 14.59 2.77 -28.14
CA ALA A 200 14.48 4.22 -28.26
C ALA A 200 13.18 4.75 -27.64
N THR A 201 12.04 4.06 -27.85
CA THR A 201 10.77 4.44 -27.21
C THR A 201 10.81 4.30 -25.69
N PHE A 202 11.52 3.29 -25.19
CA PHE A 202 11.73 3.10 -23.75
C PHE A 202 12.56 4.23 -23.14
N LEU A 203 13.68 4.59 -23.77
CA LEU A 203 14.53 5.70 -23.35
C LEU A 203 13.79 7.05 -23.44
N TRP A 204 13.01 7.26 -24.49
CA TRP A 204 12.18 8.45 -24.66
C TRP A 204 11.12 8.58 -23.54
N ALA A 205 10.49 7.47 -23.14
CA ALA A 205 9.53 7.46 -22.04
C ALA A 205 10.19 7.85 -20.70
N LEU A 206 11.40 7.37 -20.41
CA LEU A 206 12.14 7.73 -19.21
C LEU A 206 12.50 9.23 -19.17
N VAL A 207 12.91 9.80 -20.30
CA VAL A 207 13.24 11.22 -20.41
C VAL A 207 11.99 12.11 -20.31
N ASP A 208 10.88 11.78 -20.97
CA ASP A 208 9.63 12.56 -20.87
C ASP A 208 9.11 12.58 -19.43
N LEU A 209 9.30 11.48 -18.68
CA LEU A 209 8.91 11.39 -17.27
C LEU A 209 9.77 12.31 -16.37
N GLY A 210 11.07 12.41 -16.63
CA GLY A 210 11.96 13.36 -15.95
C GLY A 210 11.66 14.83 -16.25
N SER A 211 10.93 15.11 -17.34
CA SER A 211 10.50 16.47 -17.73
C SER A 211 9.21 16.92 -17.01
N ILE A 212 8.57 16.04 -16.25
CA ILE A 212 7.31 16.33 -15.55
C ILE A 212 7.60 17.20 -14.32
N LYS A 213 7.27 18.49 -14.42
CA LYS A 213 7.26 19.41 -13.26
C LYS A 213 6.15 18.99 -12.31
N ASN A 214 6.48 18.74 -11.04
CA ASN A 214 5.51 18.48 -9.97
C ASN A 214 4.45 19.59 -9.96
N LYS A 215 3.20 19.28 -10.31
CA LYS A 215 2.10 20.18 -10.02
C LYS A 215 1.84 20.07 -8.52
N ALA A 216 1.98 21.17 -7.80
CA ALA A 216 1.60 21.22 -6.40
C ALA A 216 0.16 20.73 -6.25
N PRO A 217 -0.15 19.93 -5.21
CA PRO A 217 -1.51 19.44 -4.99
C PRO A 217 -2.46 20.65 -4.94
N LYS A 218 -3.58 20.53 -5.62
CA LYS A 218 -4.60 21.59 -5.69
C LYS A 218 -5.03 21.89 -4.25
N ARG A 219 -4.70 23.07 -3.73
CA ARG A 219 -5.17 23.50 -2.39
C ARG A 219 -6.70 23.45 -2.42
N ILE A 220 -7.26 22.55 -1.61
CA ILE A 220 -8.69 22.53 -1.34
C ILE A 220 -8.88 23.63 -0.31
N ASP A 221 -9.45 24.76 -0.73
CA ASP A 221 -9.78 25.82 0.20
C ASP A 221 -10.81 25.27 1.20
N PRO A 222 -10.56 25.37 2.52
CA PRO A 222 -11.53 24.92 3.50
C PRO A 222 -12.85 25.67 3.28
N PRO A 223 -14.01 25.00 3.46
CA PRO A 223 -15.31 25.66 3.33
C PRO A 223 -15.35 26.89 4.25
N ALA A 224 -15.92 27.99 3.76
CA ALA A 224 -15.99 29.24 4.52
C ALA A 224 -16.60 28.98 5.91
N PRO A 225 -16.05 29.57 6.99
CA PRO A 225 -16.53 29.32 8.34
C PRO A 225 -18.03 29.68 8.45
N PRO A 226 -18.83 28.90 9.18
CA PRO A 226 -20.26 29.17 9.33
C PRO A 226 -20.47 30.57 9.91
N THR A 227 -21.29 31.42 9.29
CA THR A 227 -21.48 32.82 9.72
C THR A 227 -22.40 32.98 10.94
N GLU A 228 -22.89 31.89 11.53
CA GLU A 228 -23.91 31.93 12.59
C GLU A 228 -23.42 32.41 13.96
N TRP A 229 -22.11 32.38 14.24
CA TRP A 229 -21.56 32.82 15.53
C TRP A 229 -21.24 34.33 15.59
N MET A 230 -21.41 35.07 14.49
CA MET A 230 -21.16 36.52 14.45
C MET A 230 -22.35 37.37 14.89
N ASN A 231 -23.53 36.77 15.13
CA ASN A 231 -24.79 37.48 15.44
C ASN A 231 -25.42 37.07 16.80
N ARG A 232 -24.64 36.64 17.79
CA ARG A 232 -25.13 36.42 19.17
C ARG A 232 -24.37 37.24 20.20
#